data_AF-W8KYU0-F1
#
_entry.id   AF-W8KYU0-F1
#
_cell.length_a   1.000
_cell.length_b   1.000
_cell.length_c   1.000
_cell.angle_alpha   90.00
_cell.angle_beta   90.00
_cell.angle_gamma   90.00
#
_symmetry.space_group_name_H-M   'P 1'
#
loop_
_entity.id
_entity.type
_entity.pdbx_description
1 polymer ?
#
loop_
_entity_poly.entity_id
_entity_poly.type
_entity_poly.pdbx_seq_one_letter_code
_entity_poly.pdbx_strand_id
1 'polypeptide(L)'
;MTEQNWVINASPLILLGKINQLELVERLASRLIVPQSVTDEIAAGTQDRSIQSTLNWAQRHIHPDIAVPVSILKWDIGAGESQVLAQCMRHNGSKAVLDDGEARAAAQAHQIPLV
;
A
#
# COMPACT_ATOMS: atom_id res chain seq x y z
N MET A 1 0.29 -2.55 23.34
CA MET A 1 1.14 -2.00 22.28
C MET A 1 0.30 -2.00 21.02
N THR A 2 0.03 -0.84 20.41
CA THR A 2 -0.73 -0.78 19.16
C THR A 2 0.11 -1.40 18.06
N GLU A 3 -0.34 -2.51 17.48
CA GLU A 3 0.31 -3.13 16.32
C GLU A 3 0.38 -2.09 15.19
N GLN A 4 1.58 -1.68 14.78
CA GLN A 4 1.75 -0.71 13.70
C GLN A 4 1.74 -1.44 12.37
N ASN A 5 0.54 -1.83 11.95
CA ASN A 5 0.30 -2.47 10.66
C ASN A 5 0.33 -1.39 9.58
N TRP A 6 1.16 -1.54 8.56
CA TRP A 6 1.20 -0.62 7.43
C TRP A 6 0.59 -1.29 6.21
N VAL A 7 -0.23 -0.56 5.48
CA VAL A 7 -0.72 -0.95 4.16
C VAL A 7 -0.15 0.05 3.15
N ILE A 8 0.59 -0.45 2.16
CA ILE A 8 1.46 0.38 1.31
C ILE A 8 1.07 0.33 -0.16
N ASN A 9 1.08 1.50 -0.81
CA ASN A 9 0.80 1.66 -2.24
C ASN A 9 2.01 1.33 -3.13
N ALA A 10 1.79 1.28 -4.45
CA ALA A 10 2.80 0.95 -5.45
C ALA A 10 3.95 1.97 -5.48
N SER A 11 3.67 3.28 -5.56
CA SER A 11 4.71 4.28 -5.78
C SER A 11 5.78 4.33 -4.68
N PRO A 12 5.45 4.27 -3.38
CA PRO A 12 6.46 4.16 -2.32
C PRO A 12 7.33 2.90 -2.46
N LEU A 13 6.74 1.74 -2.82
CA LEU A 13 7.49 0.49 -3.03
C LEU A 13 8.43 0.60 -4.23
N ILE A 14 7.97 1.16 -5.34
CA ILE A 14 8.79 1.37 -6.54
C ILE A 14 9.98 2.28 -6.22
N LEU A 15 9.73 3.40 -5.53
CA LEU A 15 10.78 4.34 -5.16
C LEU A 15 11.83 3.69 -4.25
N LEU A 16 11.39 3.01 -3.18
CA LEU A 16 12.27 2.34 -2.23
C LEU A 16 13.03 1.18 -2.88
N GLY A 17 12.38 0.45 -3.78
CA GLY A 17 13.00 -0.62 -4.57
C GLY A 17 14.12 -0.10 -5.46
N LYS A 18 13.90 1.02 -6.17
CA LYS A 18 14.91 1.67 -7.02
C LYS A 18 16.16 2.09 -6.26
N ILE A 19 16.03 2.46 -4.99
CA ILE A 19 17.15 2.87 -4.14
C ILE A 19 17.64 1.76 -3.19
N ASN A 20 17.13 0.53 -3.31
CA ASN A 20 17.45 -0.62 -2.46
C ASN A 20 17.20 -0.39 -0.95
N GLN A 21 16.09 0.26 -0.60
CA GLN A 21 15.72 0.59 0.79
C GLN A 21 14.39 -0.02 1.26
N LEU A 22 13.92 -1.09 0.62
CA LEU A 22 12.66 -1.76 1.01
C LEU A 22 12.67 -2.28 2.47
N GLU A 23 13.84 -2.67 2.98
CA GLU A 23 14.03 -3.10 4.37
C GLU A 23 13.69 -1.99 5.39
N LEU A 24 13.71 -0.71 4.99
CA LEU A 24 13.29 0.38 5.86
C LEU A 24 11.82 0.23 6.28
N VAL A 25 10.96 -0.26 5.39
CA VAL A 25 9.53 -0.46 5.68
C VAL A 25 9.35 -1.57 6.71
N GLU A 26 10.05 -2.69 6.54
CA GLU A 26 10.03 -3.82 7.49
C GLU A 26 10.57 -3.44 8.87
N ARG A 27 11.47 -2.46 8.97
CA ARG A 27 11.99 -1.96 10.24
C ARG A 27 11.05 -0.99 10.96
N LEU A 28 10.16 -0.33 10.24
CA LEU A 28 9.26 0.70 10.78
C LEU A 28 7.86 0.14 11.09
N ALA A 29 7.38 -0.81 10.28
CA ALA A 29 6.08 -1.46 10.45
C ALA A 29 6.23 -2.76 11.25
N SER A 30 5.34 -3.00 12.21
CA SER A 30 5.28 -4.29 12.92
C SER A 30 4.76 -5.41 12.01
N ARG A 31 3.93 -5.04 11.04
CA ARG A 31 3.41 -5.91 9.99
C ARG A 31 3.21 -5.06 8.74
N LEU A 32 3.58 -5.62 7.59
CA LEU A 32 3.35 -4.98 6.30
C LEU A 32 2.29 -5.76 5.53
N ILE A 33 1.40 -5.02 4.85
CA ILE A 33 0.37 -5.54 3.96
C ILE A 33 0.56 -4.86 2.61
N VAL A 34 0.72 -5.65 1.56
CA VAL A 34 0.76 -5.19 0.18
C VAL A 34 -0.45 -5.79 -0.55
N PRO A 35 -1.46 -4.99 -0.91
CA PRO A 35 -2.59 -5.51 -1.69
C PRO A 35 -2.16 -6.12 -3.03
N GLN A 36 -2.95 -7.06 -3.56
CA GLN A 36 -2.66 -7.71 -4.84
C GLN A 36 -2.66 -6.69 -5.99
N SER A 37 -3.67 -5.82 -6.03
CA SER A 37 -3.76 -4.69 -6.97
C SER A 37 -2.50 -3.81 -6.99
N VAL A 38 -1.88 -3.58 -5.82
CA VAL A 38 -0.62 -2.83 -5.74
C VAL A 38 0.52 -3.57 -6.44
N THR A 39 0.64 -4.90 -6.24
CA THR A 39 1.65 -5.67 -6.96
C THR A 39 1.37 -5.78 -8.46
N ASP A 40 0.09 -5.81 -8.86
CA ASP A 40 -0.31 -5.84 -10.26
C ASP A 40 0.06 -4.52 -10.96
N GLU A 41 -0.13 -3.37 -10.31
CA GLU A 41 0.32 -2.06 -10.79
C GLU A 41 1.85 -2.00 -10.96
N ILE A 42 2.60 -2.50 -9.97
CA ILE A 42 4.07 -2.57 -10.07
C ILE A 42 4.48 -3.46 -11.26
N ALA A 43 3.82 -4.60 -11.44
CA ALA A 43 4.09 -5.54 -12.52
C ALA A 43 3.69 -5.00 -13.91
N ALA A 44 2.72 -4.10 -13.99
CA ALA A 44 2.34 -3.44 -15.25
C ALA A 44 3.38 -2.38 -15.71
N GLY A 45 4.26 -1.93 -14.82
CA GLY A 45 5.31 -0.96 -15.13
C GLY A 45 6.47 -1.52 -15.96
N THR A 46 7.48 -0.68 -16.22
CA THR A 46 8.70 -1.08 -16.95
C THR A 46 9.45 -2.18 -16.20
N GLN A 47 9.66 -3.32 -16.87
CA GLN A 47 10.32 -4.48 -16.29
C GLN A 47 11.84 -4.33 -16.24
N ASP A 48 12.33 -3.51 -15.31
CA ASP A 48 13.75 -3.42 -15.00
C ASP A 48 14.12 -4.29 -13.77
N ARG A 49 15.43 -4.41 -13.51
CA ARG A 49 15.95 -5.22 -12.40
C ARG A 49 15.40 -4.78 -11.05
N SER A 50 15.18 -3.47 -10.85
CA SER A 50 14.67 -2.95 -9.58
C SER A 50 13.21 -3.31 -9.36
N ILE A 51 12.39 -3.31 -10.41
CA ILE A 51 10.99 -3.76 -10.36
C ILE A 51 10.92 -5.25 -10.03
N GLN A 52 11.73 -6.09 -10.69
CA GLN A 52 11.76 -7.52 -10.37
C GLN A 52 12.18 -7.79 -8.91
N SER A 53 13.20 -7.08 -8.42
CA SER A 53 13.61 -7.17 -7.02
C SER A 53 12.51 -6.70 -6.06
N THR A 54 11.77 -5.66 -6.42
CA THR A 54 10.65 -5.14 -5.63
C THR A 54 9.51 -6.14 -5.55
N LEU A 55 9.11 -6.74 -6.68
CA LEU A 55 8.08 -7.78 -6.73
C LEU A 55 8.48 -9.01 -5.93
N ASN A 56 9.73 -9.49 -6.09
CA ASN A 56 10.24 -10.63 -5.32
C ASN A 56 10.23 -10.36 -3.81
N TRP A 57 10.57 -9.13 -3.39
CA TRP A 57 10.48 -8.75 -1.99
C TRP A 57 9.02 -8.68 -1.52
N ALA A 58 8.12 -8.11 -2.33
CA ALA A 58 6.72 -7.92 -2.00
C ALA A 58 5.97 -9.25 -1.82
N GLN A 59 6.38 -10.34 -2.48
CA GLN A 59 5.74 -11.67 -2.40
C GLN A 59 5.45 -12.15 -0.98
N ARG A 60 6.30 -11.80 0.00
CA ARG A 60 6.12 -12.22 1.40
C ARG A 60 5.05 -11.42 2.16
N HIS A 61 4.60 -10.32 1.56
CA HIS A 61 3.70 -9.34 2.15
C HIS A 61 2.38 -9.20 1.37
N ILE A 62 2.21 -9.97 0.28
CA ILE A 62 1.01 -9.93 -0.55
C ILE A 62 -0.20 -10.39 0.26
N HIS A 63 -1.26 -9.59 0.19
CA HIS A 63 -2.57 -9.92 0.71
C HIS A 63 -3.60 -9.81 -0.41
N PRO A 64 -4.58 -10.74 -0.47
CA PRO A 64 -5.62 -10.67 -1.47
C PRO A 64 -6.44 -9.39 -1.29
N ASP A 65 -6.82 -8.80 -2.42
CA ASP A 65 -7.75 -7.68 -2.46
C ASP A 65 -9.09 -8.05 -1.79
N ILE A 66 -9.75 -7.03 -1.25
CA ILE A 66 -11.03 -7.16 -0.55
C ILE A 66 -12.10 -6.32 -1.23
N ALA A 67 -13.35 -6.48 -0.81
CA ALA A 67 -14.41 -5.59 -1.26
C ALA A 67 -14.11 -4.15 -0.82
N VAL A 68 -13.99 -3.24 -1.79
CA VAL A 68 -13.77 -1.82 -1.51
C VAL A 68 -15.08 -1.20 -1.02
N PRO A 69 -15.10 -0.54 0.15
CA PRO A 69 -16.29 0.15 0.64
C PRO A 69 -16.77 1.21 -0.35
N VAL A 70 -18.10 1.35 -0.49
CA VAL A 70 -18.71 2.38 -1.36
C VAL A 70 -18.23 3.79 -1.00
N SER A 71 -17.93 4.04 0.27
CA SER A 71 -17.42 5.32 0.75
C SER A 71 -15.99 5.64 0.30
N ILE A 72 -15.22 4.63 -0.14
CA ILE A 72 -13.92 4.77 -0.81
C ILE A 72 -14.10 4.88 -2.32
N LEU A 73 -14.96 4.04 -2.92
CA LEU A 73 -15.24 4.08 -4.37
C LEU A 73 -15.69 5.46 -4.87
N LYS A 74 -16.39 6.24 -4.03
CA LYS A 74 -16.81 7.61 -4.35
C LYS A 74 -15.68 8.61 -4.56
N TRP A 75 -14.46 8.28 -4.15
CA TRP A 75 -13.29 9.14 -4.34
C TRP A 75 -12.68 9.02 -5.74
N ASP A 76 -13.08 8.03 -6.54
CA ASP A 76 -12.57 7.81 -7.91
C ASP A 76 -11.04 7.66 -7.99
N ILE A 77 -10.43 7.11 -6.93
CA ILE A 77 -8.98 6.87 -6.82
C ILE A 77 -8.60 5.49 -7.39
N GLY A 78 -7.30 5.27 -7.61
CA GLY A 78 -6.77 4.06 -8.25
C GLY A 78 -7.13 2.76 -7.53
N ALA A 79 -6.98 1.63 -8.23
CA ALA A 79 -7.31 0.31 -7.67
C ALA A 79 -6.40 -0.05 -6.48
N GLY A 80 -5.08 0.16 -6.61
CA GLY A 80 -4.11 -0.04 -5.53
C GLY A 80 -4.43 0.84 -4.32
N GLU A 81 -4.69 2.12 -4.54
CA GLU A 81 -5.02 3.09 -3.48
C GLU A 81 -6.32 2.72 -2.77
N SER A 82 -7.35 2.37 -3.54
CA SER A 82 -8.64 1.90 -3.02
C SER A 82 -8.46 0.68 -2.11
N GLN A 83 -7.61 -0.26 -2.50
CA GLN A 83 -7.32 -1.46 -1.70
C GLN A 83 -6.47 -1.15 -0.47
N VAL A 84 -5.51 -0.22 -0.56
CA VAL A 84 -4.77 0.26 0.61
C VAL A 84 -5.73 0.77 1.67
N LEU A 85 -6.67 1.64 1.29
CA LEU A 85 -7.65 2.20 2.22
C LEU A 85 -8.63 1.14 2.73
N ALA A 86 -9.13 0.27 1.86
CA ALA A 86 -10.06 -0.79 2.26
C ALA A 86 -9.43 -1.74 3.30
N GLN A 87 -8.18 -2.17 3.07
CA GLN A 87 -7.44 -3.02 4.02
C GLN A 87 -7.19 -2.29 5.34
N CYS A 88 -6.86 -0.99 5.31
CA CYS A 88 -6.74 -0.18 6.52
C CYS A 88 -8.06 -0.14 7.32
N MET A 89 -9.21 0.01 6.66
CA MET A 89 -10.52 -0.02 7.33
C MET A 89 -10.84 -1.40 7.92
N ARG A 90 -10.40 -2.49 7.28
CA ARG A 90 -10.57 -3.86 7.79
C ARG A 90 -9.71 -4.12 9.04
N HIS A 91 -8.53 -3.53 9.10
CA HIS A 91 -7.54 -3.76 10.16
C HIS A 91 -7.39 -2.51 11.03
N ASN A 92 -8.24 -2.40 12.05
CA ASN A 92 -8.27 -1.22 12.92
C ASN A 92 -6.87 -0.89 13.50
N GLY A 93 -6.46 0.37 13.38
CA GLY A 93 -5.13 0.83 13.81
C GLY A 93 -4.03 0.74 12.75
N SER A 94 -4.33 0.23 11.54
CA SER A 94 -3.39 0.25 10.42
C SER A 94 -3.13 1.66 9.90
N LYS A 95 -1.93 1.90 9.40
CA LYS A 95 -1.55 3.15 8.72
C LYS A 95 -1.48 2.95 7.21
N ALA A 96 -1.98 3.91 6.44
CA ALA A 96 -1.86 3.92 5.00
C ALA A 96 -0.57 4.65 4.58
N VAL A 97 0.19 4.03 3.68
CA VAL A 97 1.39 4.63 3.06
C VAL A 97 1.03 4.99 1.62
N LEU A 98 0.70 6.26 1.40
CA LEU A 98 0.16 6.82 0.16
C LEU A 98 0.93 8.08 -0.25
N ASP A 99 1.19 8.21 -1.55
CA ASP A 99 1.84 9.35 -2.20
C ASP A 99 0.85 10.35 -2.82
N ASP A 100 -0.29 9.87 -3.32
CA ASP A 100 -1.27 10.70 -4.02
C ASP A 100 -2.09 11.62 -3.09
N GLY A 101 -2.43 12.81 -3.58
CA GLY A 101 -3.15 13.82 -2.82
C GLY A 101 -4.61 13.46 -2.54
N GLU A 102 -5.32 12.93 -3.54
CA GLU A 102 -6.73 12.54 -3.42
C GLU A 102 -6.86 11.28 -2.55
N ALA A 103 -5.99 10.30 -2.72
CA ALA A 103 -5.95 9.11 -1.86
C ALA A 103 -5.65 9.47 -0.39
N ARG A 104 -4.74 10.42 -0.15
CA ARG A 104 -4.47 10.93 1.22
C ARG A 104 -5.66 11.70 1.79
N ALA A 105 -6.36 12.49 0.99
CA ALA A 105 -7.59 13.16 1.41
C ALA A 105 -8.69 12.14 1.76
N ALA A 106 -8.83 11.08 0.98
CA ALA A 106 -9.72 9.97 1.26
C ALA A 106 -9.38 9.29 2.60
N ALA A 107 -8.10 8.99 2.83
CA ALA A 107 -7.63 8.43 4.10
C ALA A 107 -8.05 9.30 5.30
N GLN A 108 -7.83 10.61 5.20
CA GLN A 108 -8.19 11.57 6.25
C GLN A 108 -9.69 11.63 6.51
N ALA A 109 -10.52 11.64 5.46
CA ALA A 109 -11.97 11.62 5.59
C ALA A 109 -12.50 10.34 6.29
N HIS A 110 -11.78 9.22 6.13
CA HIS A 110 -12.06 7.95 6.81
C HIS A 110 -11.29 7.75 8.12
N GLN A 111 -10.59 8.79 8.60
CA GLN A 111 -9.78 8.76 9.83
C GLN A 111 -8.71 7.66 9.84
N ILE A 112 -8.23 7.28 8.67
CA ILE A 112 -7.13 6.33 8.50
C ILE A 112 -5.81 7.09 8.74
N PRO A 113 -4.99 6.67 9.72
CA PRO A 113 -3.69 7.29 9.95
C PRO A 113 -2.79 7.17 8.72
N LEU A 114 -2.06 8.24 8.40
CA LEU A 114 -1.09 8.28 7.31
C LEU A 114 0.35 8.14 7.82
N VAL A 115 1.22 7.67 6.94
CA VAL A 115 2.68 7.83 7.03
C VAL A 115 3.12 9.03 6.18
#